data_AF-A0AAD5QVJ6-F1
#
_entry.id   AF-A0AAD5QVJ6-F1
#
_cell.length_a   1.000
_cell.length_b   1.000
_cell.length_c   1.000
_cell.angle_alpha   90.00
_cell.angle_beta   90.00
_cell.angle_gamma   90.00
#
_symmetry.space_group_name_H-M   'P 1'
#
loop_
_entity.id
_entity.type
_entity.pdbx_description
1 polymer ?
#
loop_
_entity_poly.entity_id
_entity_poly.type
_entity_poly.pdbx_seq_one_letter_code
_entity_poly.pdbx_strand_id
1 'polypeptide(L)'
;MNYIVQVIHLHDNASPSVPYSKDIVNVLDVFIRRLRNITRIQLNSEHLWDFEISNFLDVDVQGRSTLSQQGTERLLKEVDSQLQSVESSYPVLKLVIMELDVPVIMLDSFGEDSRGVAVASWGAIIPRICVGESPENCTDGCKDFGSIKGVTGR
;
A
#
# COMPACT_ATOMS: atom_id res chain seq x y z
N MET A 1 -2.60 12.39 21.19
CA MET A 1 -2.03 12.89 19.93
C MET A 1 -3.00 12.58 18.79
N ASN A 2 -3.01 13.39 17.74
CA ASN A 2 -3.81 13.13 16.55
C ASN A 2 -2.85 12.70 15.42
N TYR A 3 -3.21 11.65 14.70
CA TYR A 3 -2.50 11.16 13.53
C TYR A 3 -3.47 11.11 12.36
N ILE A 4 -2.96 11.30 11.14
CA ILE A 4 -3.73 11.13 9.92
C ILE A 4 -3.20 9.88 9.22
N VAL A 5 -4.08 8.98 8.82
CA VAL A 5 -3.77 7.89 7.90
C VAL A 5 -4.42 8.23 6.57
N GLN A 6 -3.60 8.46 5.56
CA GLN A 6 -4.01 8.76 4.20
C GLN A 6 -3.88 7.48 3.38
N VAL A 7 -5.02 6.91 2.97
CA VAL A 7 -5.10 5.74 2.10
C VAL A 7 -5.23 6.24 0.67
N ILE A 8 -4.27 5.88 -0.18
CA ILE A 8 -4.17 6.34 -1.56
C ILE A 8 -4.35 5.13 -2.46
N HIS A 9 -5.42 5.11 -3.24
CA HIS A 9 -5.67 4.08 -4.23
C HIS A 9 -5.14 4.53 -5.59
N LEU A 10 -4.23 3.76 -6.17
CA LEU A 10 -3.71 3.97 -7.53
C LEU A 10 -4.49 3.07 -8.48
N HIS A 11 -5.17 3.69 -9.43
CA HIS A 11 -5.95 3.01 -10.46
C HIS A 11 -5.22 3.13 -11.78
N ASP A 12 -4.82 1.99 -12.34
CA ASP A 12 -4.38 1.90 -13.72
C ASP A 12 -5.59 2.03 -14.67
N ASN A 13 -5.37 2.43 -15.92
CA ASN A 13 -6.39 2.63 -16.95
C ASN A 13 -7.23 1.37 -17.25
N ALA A 14 -6.82 0.20 -16.75
CA ALA A 14 -7.56 -1.05 -16.85
C ALA A 14 -8.66 -1.08 -15.77
N SER A 15 -9.90 -0.86 -16.23
CA SER A 15 -11.19 -0.94 -15.52
C SER A 15 -11.16 -1.30 -14.01
N PRO A 16 -11.67 -0.44 -13.12
CA PRO A 16 -11.67 -0.73 -11.70
C PRO A 16 -12.55 -1.95 -11.40
N SER A 17 -11.97 -3.01 -10.82
CA SER A 17 -12.75 -4.06 -10.19
C SER A 17 -13.12 -3.60 -8.77
N VAL A 18 -14.27 -2.92 -8.69
CA VAL A 18 -14.72 -2.08 -7.56
C VAL A 18 -15.06 -2.75 -6.20
N PRO A 19 -15.13 -4.08 -5.93
CA PRO A 19 -15.71 -4.50 -4.64
C PRO A 19 -14.80 -4.38 -3.40
N TYR A 20 -13.47 -4.40 -3.53
CA TYR A 20 -12.59 -4.79 -2.40
C TYR A 20 -11.83 -3.66 -1.69
N SER A 21 -11.84 -2.44 -2.23
CA SER A 21 -11.30 -1.26 -1.52
C SER A 21 -12.02 -1.03 -0.18
N LYS A 22 -13.30 -1.41 -0.10
CA LYS A 22 -14.13 -1.33 1.11
C LYS A 22 -13.57 -2.18 2.26
N ASP A 23 -12.93 -3.32 1.99
CA ASP A 23 -12.48 -4.23 3.04
C ASP A 23 -11.28 -3.68 3.81
N ILE A 24 -10.32 -3.05 3.12
CA ILE A 24 -9.18 -2.40 3.79
C ILE A 24 -9.64 -1.22 4.64
N VAL A 25 -10.54 -0.39 4.09
CA VAL A 25 -11.12 0.72 4.86
C VAL A 25 -11.84 0.20 6.10
N ASN A 26 -12.62 -0.89 5.97
CA ASN A 26 -13.30 -1.51 7.11
C ASN A 26 -12.32 -2.03 8.18
N VAL A 27 -11.22 -2.69 7.76
CA VAL A 27 -10.18 -3.18 8.68
C VAL A 27 -9.48 -2.02 9.39
N LEU A 28 -9.14 -0.96 8.66
CA LEU A 28 -8.57 0.27 9.24
C LEU A 28 -9.55 0.92 10.22
N ASP A 29 -10.84 0.93 9.90
CA ASP A 29 -11.87 1.47 10.79
C ASP A 29 -11.92 0.70 12.12
N VAL A 30 -11.85 -0.64 12.08
CA VAL A 30 -11.76 -1.48 13.27
C VAL A 30 -10.49 -1.18 14.07
N PHE A 31 -9.35 -1.05 13.41
CA PHE A 31 -8.08 -0.71 14.04
C PHE A 31 -8.14 0.66 14.74
N ILE A 32 -8.68 1.68 14.07
CA ILE A 32 -8.85 3.03 14.62
C ILE A 32 -9.76 3.00 15.85
N ARG A 33 -10.88 2.26 15.79
CA ARG A 33 -11.78 2.10 16.94
C ARG A 33 -11.09 1.49 18.15
N ARG A 34 -10.22 0.50 17.95
CA ARG A 34 -9.43 -0.13 19.03
C ARG A 34 -8.44 0.83 19.66
N LEU A 35 -7.88 1.76 18.88
CA LEU A 35 -6.90 2.72 19.37
C LEU A 35 -7.48 4.03 19.91
N ARG A 36 -8.80 4.23 19.81
CA ARG A 36 -9.48 5.50 20.14
C ARG A 36 -9.21 6.04 21.55
N ASN A 37 -8.91 5.15 22.51
CA ASN A 37 -8.61 5.52 23.90
C ASN A 37 -7.14 5.90 24.13
N ILE A 38 -6.25 5.57 23.18
CA ILE A 38 -4.81 5.84 23.25
C ILE A 38 -4.46 7.06 22.39
N THR A 39 -4.98 7.08 21.16
CA THR A 39 -4.69 8.11 20.17
C THR A 39 -5.89 8.32 19.25
N ARG A 40 -5.97 9.50 18.63
CA ARG A 40 -7.01 9.79 17.63
C ARG A 40 -6.40 9.65 16.25
N ILE A 41 -6.99 8.80 15.44
CA ILE A 41 -6.58 8.58 14.05
C ILE A 41 -7.70 9.09 13.16
N GLN A 42 -7.37 9.99 12.24
CA GLN A 42 -8.24 10.43 11.15
C GLN A 42 -7.90 9.62 9.91
N LEU A 43 -8.89 9.06 9.25
CA LEU A 43 -8.72 8.32 8.01
C LEU A 43 -9.16 9.19 6.83
N ASN A 44 -8.26 9.38 5.86
CA ASN A 44 -8.58 10.00 4.58
C ASN A 44 -8.39 8.94 3.48
N SER A 45 -9.28 8.92 2.49
CA SER A 45 -9.18 8.04 1.34
C SER A 45 -9.14 8.88 0.07
N GLU A 46 -8.12 8.67 -0.75
CA GLU A 46 -7.86 9.39 -1.98
C GLU A 46 -7.66 8.40 -3.12
N HIS A 47 -8.04 8.81 -4.32
CA HIS A 47 -8.01 7.98 -5.52
C HIS A 47 -7.25 8.74 -6.62
N LEU A 48 -6.13 8.19 -7.06
CA LEU A 48 -5.40 8.65 -8.24
C LEU A 48 -5.83 7.78 -9.42
N TRP A 49 -6.62 8.38 -10.30
CA TRP A 49 -7.05 7.78 -11.56
C TRP A 49 -6.03 8.04 -12.66
N ASP A 50 -6.04 7.20 -13.69
CA ASP A 50 -5.16 7.31 -14.86
C ASP A 50 -3.67 7.31 -14.48
N PHE A 51 -3.31 6.64 -13.38
CA PHE A 51 -1.93 6.55 -12.91
C PHE A 51 -1.21 5.42 -13.64
N GLU A 52 -0.17 5.75 -14.42
CA GLU A 52 0.59 4.77 -15.21
C GLU A 52 1.56 3.94 -14.33
N ILE A 53 1.01 3.04 -13.51
CA ILE A 53 1.77 2.20 -12.56
C ILE A 53 2.80 1.34 -13.32
N SER A 54 2.48 0.91 -14.54
CA SER A 54 3.36 0.10 -15.39
C SER A 54 4.73 0.72 -15.65
N ASN A 55 4.86 2.05 -15.62
CA ASN A 55 6.14 2.74 -15.83
C ASN A 55 7.15 2.51 -14.70
N PHE A 56 6.70 2.01 -13.56
CA PHE A 56 7.53 1.71 -12.39
C PHE A 56 7.84 0.22 -12.24
N LEU A 57 7.23 -0.63 -13.08
CA LEU A 57 7.38 -2.07 -13.05
C LEU A 57 8.45 -2.51 -14.03
N ASP A 58 9.27 -3.47 -13.59
CA ASP A 58 10.19 -4.21 -14.44
C ASP A 58 9.60 -5.59 -14.77
N VAL A 59 10.12 -6.25 -15.80
CA VAL A 59 9.78 -7.64 -16.12
C VAL A 59 10.99 -8.50 -15.87
N ASP A 60 10.86 -9.49 -14.99
CA ASP A 60 11.96 -10.41 -14.69
C ASP A 60 12.14 -11.48 -15.79
N VAL A 61 13.19 -12.30 -15.65
CA VAL A 61 13.51 -13.38 -16.59
C VAL A 61 12.43 -14.47 -16.67
N GLN A 62 11.51 -14.51 -15.70
CA GLN A 62 10.36 -15.43 -15.67
C GLN A 62 9.09 -14.78 -16.24
N GLY A 63 9.17 -13.54 -16.73
CA GLY A 63 8.04 -12.78 -17.25
C GLY A 63 7.12 -12.21 -16.18
N ARG A 64 7.54 -12.18 -14.92
CA ARG A 64 6.76 -11.64 -13.80
C ARG A 64 6.99 -10.14 -13.70
N SER A 65 5.93 -9.38 -13.43
CA SER A 65 6.03 -7.96 -13.12
C SER A 65 6.65 -7.78 -11.74
N THR A 66 7.76 -7.06 -11.67
CA THR A 66 8.48 -6.80 -10.43
C THR A 66 8.55 -5.30 -10.14
N LEU A 67 8.57 -4.96 -8.85
CA LEU A 67 8.76 -3.58 -8.39
C LEU A 67 9.98 -3.54 -7.48
N SER A 68 11.08 -2.99 -8.00
CA SER A 68 12.32 -2.83 -7.24
C SER A 68 12.18 -1.76 -6.14
N GLN A 69 13.09 -1.76 -5.16
CA GLN A 69 13.15 -0.68 -4.17
C GLN A 69 13.30 0.70 -4.85
N GLN A 70 14.12 0.80 -5.89
CA GLN A 70 14.30 2.06 -6.62
C GLN A 70 13.03 2.45 -7.41
N GLY A 71 12.31 1.46 -7.96
CA GLY A 71 11.00 1.67 -8.59
C GLY A 71 9.96 2.16 -7.57
N THR A 72 9.95 1.55 -6.38
CA THR A 72 9.10 1.91 -5.24
C THR A 72 9.33 3.37 -4.82
N GLU A 73 10.58 3.80 -4.66
CA GLU A 73 10.89 5.19 -4.31
C GLU A 73 10.47 6.19 -5.40
N ARG A 74 10.64 5.82 -6.68
CA ARG A 74 10.21 6.65 -7.81
C ARG A 74 8.68 6.76 -7.86
N LEU A 75 7.98 5.63 -7.68
CA LEU A 75 6.52 5.56 -7.60
C LEU A 75 6.01 6.48 -6.50
N LEU A 76 6.54 6.38 -5.28
CA LEU A 76 6.08 7.20 -4.16
C LEU A 76 6.31 8.69 -4.39
N LYS A 77 7.43 9.08 -5.00
CA LYS A 77 7.69 10.49 -5.37
C LYS A 77 6.68 11.00 -6.39
N GLU A 78 6.30 10.19 -7.36
CA GLU A 78 5.28 10.55 -8.34
C GLU A 78 3.88 10.61 -7.72
N VAL A 79 3.55 9.68 -6.82
CA VAL A 79 2.32 9.77 -6.03
C VAL A 79 2.29 11.07 -5.23
N ASP A 80 3.39 11.48 -4.60
CA ASP A 80 3.45 12.76 -3.87
C ASP A 80 3.22 13.97 -4.76
N SER A 81 3.84 13.98 -5.94
CA SER A 81 3.80 15.12 -6.85
C SER A 81 2.37 15.38 -7.34
N GLN A 82 1.59 14.30 -7.48
CA GLN A 82 0.19 14.36 -7.90
C GLN A 82 -0.78 14.64 -6.75
N LEU A 83 -0.39 14.35 -5.51
CA LEU A 83 -1.19 14.68 -4.34
C LEU A 83 -1.00 16.15 -3.96
N GLN A 84 -2.10 16.90 -3.91
CA GLN A 84 -2.06 18.24 -3.34
C GLN A 84 -1.72 18.12 -1.86
N SER A 85 -0.50 18.49 -1.50
CA SER A 85 -0.05 18.47 -0.11
C SER A 85 -0.86 19.48 0.69
N VAL A 86 -1.87 19.00 1.42
CA VAL A 86 -2.55 19.79 2.44
C VAL A 86 -1.60 19.85 3.63
N GLU A 87 -1.01 21.01 3.89
CA GLU A 87 -0.18 21.19 5.09
C GLU A 87 -1.01 20.86 6.32
N SER A 88 -0.64 19.78 7.01
CA SER A 88 -1.25 19.35 8.25
C SER A 88 -0.27 19.53 9.38
N SER A 89 -0.73 20.12 10.50
CA SER A 89 0.05 20.19 11.73
C SER A 89 0.15 18.84 12.46
N TYR A 90 -0.47 17.79 11.93
CA TYR A 90 -0.46 16.44 12.49
C TYR A 90 0.39 15.49 11.65
N PRO A 91 1.09 14.52 12.28
CA PRO A 91 1.82 13.49 11.56
C PRO A 91 0.89 12.69 10.64
N VAL A 92 1.30 12.53 9.38
CA VAL A 92 0.57 11.81 8.33
C VAL A 92 1.31 10.52 8.00
N LEU A 93 0.60 9.39 8.07
CA LEU A 93 1.04 8.09 7.56
C LEU A 93 0.34 7.85 6.23
N LYS A 94 1.10 7.58 5.17
CA LYS A 94 0.55 7.28 3.85
C LYS A 94 0.55 5.77 3.62
N LEU A 95 -0.59 5.23 3.17
CA LEU A 95 -0.77 3.85 2.76
C LEU A 95 -1.15 3.86 1.28
N VAL A 96 -0.28 3.32 0.43
CA VAL A 96 -0.53 3.27 -1.01
C VAL A 96 -0.98 1.86 -1.41
N ILE A 97 -2.12 1.79 -2.10
CA ILE A 97 -2.71 0.56 -2.62
C ILE A 97 -2.64 0.64 -4.14
N MET A 98 -1.86 -0.25 -4.74
CA MET A 98 -1.80 -0.43 -6.19
C MET A 98 -2.86 -1.43 -6.63
N GLU A 99 -3.79 -0.99 -7.48
CA GLU A 99 -4.80 -1.85 -8.09
C GLU A 99 -4.33 -2.22 -9.50
N LEU A 100 -3.87 -3.46 -9.65
CA LEU A 100 -3.31 -4.00 -10.88
C LEU A 100 -3.96 -5.35 -11.20
N ASP A 101 -4.17 -5.60 -12.50
CA ASP A 101 -4.70 -6.89 -12.98
C ASP A 101 -3.63 -7.99 -13.04
N VAL A 102 -2.35 -7.61 -12.96
CA VAL A 102 -1.22 -8.54 -12.96
C VAL A 102 -0.59 -8.62 -11.56
N PRO A 103 -0.15 -9.81 -11.12
CA PRO A 103 0.54 -9.93 -9.86
C PRO A 103 1.89 -9.22 -9.92
N VAL A 104 2.12 -8.29 -8.99
CA VAL A 104 3.41 -7.60 -8.84
C VAL A 104 4.18 -8.18 -7.67
N ILE A 105 5.42 -8.56 -7.94
CA ILE A 105 6.37 -9.04 -6.96
C ILE A 105 7.26 -7.88 -6.55
N MET A 106 7.19 -7.48 -5.29
CA MET A 106 8.10 -6.44 -4.81
C MET A 106 9.45 -7.06 -4.50
N LEU A 107 10.52 -6.32 -4.77
CA LEU A 107 11.87 -6.76 -4.48
C LEU A 107 12.45 -5.91 -3.35
N ASP A 108 13.13 -6.56 -2.41
CA ASP A 108 13.84 -5.88 -1.34
C ASP A 108 15.13 -5.20 -1.83
N SER A 109 15.93 -4.65 -0.90
CA SER A 109 17.21 -4.01 -1.21
C SER A 109 18.25 -4.95 -1.82
N PHE A 110 18.07 -6.26 -1.67
CA PHE A 110 18.94 -7.31 -2.18
C PHE A 110 18.41 -7.93 -3.49
N GLY A 111 17.20 -7.56 -3.92
CA GLY A 111 16.56 -8.09 -5.12
C GLY A 111 15.77 -9.37 -4.88
N GLU A 112 15.49 -9.72 -3.62
CA GLU A 112 14.72 -10.92 -3.25
C GLU A 112 13.21 -10.63 -3.22
N ASP A 113 12.40 -11.65 -3.53
CA ASP A 113 10.93 -11.55 -3.53
C ASP A 113 10.40 -11.19 -2.13
N SER A 114 9.69 -10.07 -2.04
CA SER A 114 9.05 -9.54 -0.83
C SER A 114 7.55 -9.36 -1.00
N ARG A 115 6.79 -9.58 0.08
CA ARG A 115 5.32 -9.41 0.13
C ARG A 115 4.88 -7.97 0.40
N GLY A 116 5.82 -7.08 0.68
CA GLY A 116 5.56 -5.73 1.15
C GLY A 116 6.85 -4.93 1.23
N VAL A 117 6.80 -3.61 1.04
CA VAL A 117 7.97 -2.75 1.19
C VAL A 117 7.60 -1.60 2.12
N ALA A 118 8.37 -1.45 3.20
CA ALA A 118 8.31 -0.26 4.04
C ALA A 118 9.37 0.72 3.54
N VAL A 119 8.95 1.94 3.22
CA VAL A 119 9.84 3.02 2.77
C VAL A 119 9.96 4.06 3.87
N ALA A 120 11.20 4.31 4.27
CA ALA A 120 11.51 5.34 5.27
C ALA A 120 10.91 6.69 4.85
N SER A 121 10.32 7.40 5.80
CA SER A 121 9.67 8.71 5.61
C SER A 121 8.32 8.70 4.87
N TRP A 122 7.87 7.57 4.33
CA TRP A 122 6.63 7.49 3.56
C TRP A 122 5.57 6.56 4.15
N GLY A 123 5.97 5.36 4.60
CA GLY A 123 5.05 4.35 5.09
C GLY A 123 5.32 3.00 4.45
N ALA A 124 4.25 2.28 4.09
CA ALA A 124 4.34 0.95 3.50
C ALA A 124 3.53 0.86 2.20
N ILE A 125 4.06 0.11 1.24
CA ILE A 125 3.36 -0.33 0.04
C ILE A 125 3.01 -1.81 0.23
N ILE A 126 1.78 -2.15 -0.13
CA ILE A 126 1.30 -3.54 -0.12
C ILE A 126 0.73 -3.80 -1.52
N PRO A 127 1.28 -4.76 -2.29
CA PRO A 127 0.80 -5.04 -3.62
C PRO A 127 -0.46 -5.90 -3.47
N ARG A 128 -1.53 -5.56 -4.16
CA ARG A 128 -2.73 -6.40 -4.13
C ARG A 128 -2.62 -7.46 -5.21
N ILE A 129 -2.34 -8.69 -4.79
CA ILE A 129 -2.22 -9.84 -5.69
C ILE A 129 -3.62 -10.37 -6.00
N CYS A 130 -4.11 -10.17 -7.23
CA CYS A 130 -5.26 -10.91 -7.78
C CYS A 130 -4.76 -12.23 -8.40
N VAL A 131 -4.16 -13.10 -7.60
CA VAL A 131 -3.95 -14.51 -8.03
C VAL A 131 -5.26 -15.24 -7.76
N GLY A 132 -5.65 -16.17 -8.63
CA GLY A 132 -6.86 -17.00 -8.51
C GLY A 132 -6.89 -17.89 -7.26
N GLU A 133 -6.89 -17.27 -6.09
CA GLU A 133 -7.16 -17.87 -4.81
C GLU A 133 -8.68 -18.04 -4.70
N SER A 134 -9.13 -19.26 -4.93
CA SER A 134 -10.38 -19.70 -4.32
C SER A 134 -10.31 -19.39 -2.82
N PRO A 135 -11.41 -18.89 -2.20
CA PRO A 135 -11.45 -18.40 -0.81
C PRO A 135 -11.07 -19.43 0.27
N GLU A 136 -10.73 -20.65 -0.14
CA GLU A 136 -10.38 -21.79 0.71
C GLU A 136 -8.87 -21.84 1.06
N ASN A 137 -8.01 -21.07 0.38
CA ASN A 137 -6.56 -21.05 0.64
C ASN A 137 -6.02 -19.75 1.24
N CYS A 138 -6.85 -18.73 1.47
CA CYS A 138 -6.45 -17.49 2.16
C CYS A 138 -6.35 -17.72 3.69
N THR A 139 -5.55 -18.67 4.17
CA THR A 139 -5.43 -18.93 5.61
C THR A 139 -4.37 -18.11 6.33
N ASP A 140 -3.50 -17.38 5.62
CA ASP A 140 -2.37 -16.68 6.27
C ASP A 140 -2.21 -15.20 5.94
N GLY A 141 -2.76 -14.66 4.84
CA GLY A 141 -2.65 -13.21 4.53
C GLY A 141 -3.37 -12.31 5.53
N CYS A 142 -4.40 -12.84 6.22
CA CYS A 142 -5.11 -12.10 7.26
C CYS A 142 -4.36 -12.07 8.61
N LYS A 143 -3.25 -12.81 8.76
CA LYS A 143 -2.41 -12.81 9.98
C LYS A 143 -1.31 -11.76 9.95
N ASP A 144 -0.93 -11.23 8.79
CA ASP A 144 0.26 -10.38 8.65
C ASP A 144 0.08 -8.93 9.17
N PHE A 145 -1.16 -8.45 9.38
CA PHE A 145 -1.37 -7.23 10.17
C PHE A 145 -0.94 -7.37 11.64
N GLY A 146 -0.77 -8.59 12.15
CA GLY A 146 -0.17 -8.87 13.46
C GLY A 146 1.36 -8.78 13.49
N SER A 147 2.01 -8.69 12.32
CA SER A 147 3.47 -8.79 12.17
C SER A 147 4.17 -7.45 11.94
N ILE A 148 3.46 -6.32 12.02
CA ILE A 148 4.10 -4.99 12.13
C ILE A 148 4.76 -4.89 13.51
N LYS A 149 5.86 -5.60 13.71
CA LYS A 149 6.80 -5.37 14.79
C LYS A 149 7.52 -4.07 14.47
N GLY A 150 7.21 -3.04 15.27
CA GLY A 150 7.87 -1.76 15.19
C GLY A 150 9.38 -1.93 15.19
N VAL A 151 10.01 -1.47 14.12
CA VAL A 151 11.45 -1.21 14.11
C VAL A 151 11.67 0.04 14.97
N THR A 152 11.66 -0.14 16.29
CA THR A 152 12.26 0.83 17.21
C THR A 152 13.76 0.58 17.19
N GLY A 153 14.47 1.33 16.34
CA GLY A 153 15.92 1.49 16.45
C GLY A 153 16.24 2.34 17.68
N ARG A 154 17.14 1.83 18.53
CA ARG A 154 17.86 2.59 19.55
C ARG A 154 18.98 3.39 18.92
#